data_AF-X1QRN3-F1
#
_entry.id   AF-X1QRN3-F1
#
_cell.length_a   1.000
_cell.length_b   1.000
_cell.length_c   1.000
_cell.angle_alpha   90.00
_cell.angle_beta   90.00
_cell.angle_gamma   90.00
#
_symmetry.space_group_name_H-M   'P 1'
#
loop_
_entity.id
_entity.type
_entity.pdbx_description
1 polymer ?
#
loop_
_entity_poly.entity_id
_entity_poly.type
_entity_poly.pdbx_seq_one_letter_code
_entity_poly.pdbx_strand_id
1 'polypeptide(L)'
;MWWAKKSAADLREFDWKNTREIVLTINPSLFKDGKEAYDYVMEHKLIPGFIRNLQRGLHVKVGKDWVWKYKPVEITRYKTFLEWHKSGFPHWHVMVETAKYGRFSQIGGDMIRHYWPVAKWVHESFFESRKHWNEQVGYFEKNGYFHKNKKHQTRLPKWALEIPGLKIRRSSHSMRPEREDQGSCKKDSDGREGWFIDPLTGKMLAPETVTYHKRLDACGKGTLLKLYMRDKEVEGLFRIPYRQVRKDYPGEYKAGIGYVFRVSAQEADKLLSKMLLGVERRYLKTRWLKERKIIKHWCPVCGDWTYQKIREVRDESDLYTCLRCKNVYEY
;
A
#
# COMPACT_ATOMS: atom_id res chain seq x y z
N MET A 1 -7.14 -2.81 2.68
CA MET A 1 -6.51 -3.33 1.45
C MET A 1 -6.14 -2.16 0.51
N TRP A 2 -5.23 -1.27 0.93
CA TRP A 2 -4.90 -0.05 0.19
C TRP A 2 -4.03 -0.31 -1.06
N TRP A 3 -3.12 -1.28 -0.98
CA TRP A 3 -2.22 -1.66 -2.08
C TRP A 3 -2.94 -2.18 -3.34
N ALA A 4 -4.04 -2.90 -3.16
CA ALA A 4 -4.85 -3.45 -4.25
C ALA A 4 -5.61 -2.35 -4.98
N LYS A 5 -6.19 -1.39 -4.23
CA LYS A 5 -6.85 -0.21 -4.79
C LYS A 5 -5.87 0.66 -5.58
N LYS A 6 -4.69 0.95 -5.02
CA LYS A 6 -3.63 1.65 -5.75
C LYS A 6 -3.23 0.86 -7.00
N SER A 7 -3.03 -0.45 -6.87
CA SER A 7 -2.59 -1.25 -8.00
C SER A 7 -3.61 -1.29 -9.14
N ALA A 8 -4.90 -1.33 -8.82
CA ALA A 8 -6.00 -1.23 -9.77
C ALA A 8 -6.08 0.17 -10.39
N ALA A 9 -5.83 1.23 -9.62
CA ALA A 9 -5.75 2.59 -10.16
C ALA A 9 -4.64 2.70 -11.22
N ASP A 10 -3.42 2.23 -10.92
CA ASP A 10 -2.33 2.27 -11.92
C ASP A 10 -2.68 1.43 -13.17
N LEU A 11 -3.38 0.30 -13.02
CA LEU A 11 -3.81 -0.50 -14.17
C LEU A 11 -4.89 0.22 -14.99
N ARG A 12 -5.77 1.03 -14.39
CA ARG A 12 -6.78 1.78 -15.16
C ARG A 12 -6.16 2.74 -16.17
N GLU A 13 -4.90 3.13 -15.97
CA GLU A 13 -4.14 3.96 -16.89
C GLU A 13 -3.56 3.19 -18.08
N PHE A 14 -3.60 1.86 -18.09
CA PHE A 14 -3.16 1.06 -19.23
C PHE A 14 -4.24 1.06 -20.33
N ASP A 15 -3.80 1.08 -21.58
CA ASP A 15 -4.65 0.75 -22.72
C ASP A 15 -4.74 -0.78 -22.87
N TRP A 16 -5.92 -1.31 -22.51
CA TRP A 16 -6.22 -2.73 -22.60
C TRP A 16 -6.05 -3.32 -24.01
N LYS A 17 -6.23 -2.53 -25.08
CA LYS A 17 -6.06 -3.00 -26.47
C LYS A 17 -4.61 -3.37 -26.77
N ASN A 18 -3.71 -2.65 -26.10
CA ASN A 18 -2.27 -2.74 -26.27
C ASN A 18 -1.59 -3.56 -25.16
N THR A 19 -2.37 -3.99 -24.16
CA THR A 19 -1.87 -4.72 -23.00
C THR A 19 -1.94 -6.22 -23.23
N ARG A 20 -0.86 -6.93 -22.89
CA ARG A 20 -0.77 -8.38 -22.80
C ARG A 20 -0.55 -8.79 -21.37
N GLU A 21 -1.17 -9.90 -20.97
CA GLU A 21 -0.88 -10.56 -19.71
C GLU A 21 0.03 -11.76 -19.99
N ILE A 22 1.22 -11.75 -19.41
CA ILE A 22 2.16 -12.86 -19.48
C ILE A 22 2.19 -13.55 -18.12
N VAL A 23 1.87 -14.84 -18.10
CA VAL A 23 1.99 -15.68 -16.92
C VAL A 23 3.30 -16.44 -16.98
N LEU A 24 4.19 -16.15 -16.04
CA LEU A 24 5.52 -16.75 -15.91
C LEU A 24 5.51 -17.77 -14.77
N THR A 25 5.50 -19.05 -15.12
CA THR A 25 5.51 -20.16 -14.15
C THR A 25 6.89 -20.81 -14.10
N ILE A 26 7.44 -20.96 -12.89
CA ILE A 26 8.71 -21.65 -12.68
C ILE A 26 8.54 -23.16 -12.81
N ASN A 27 9.54 -23.83 -13.38
CA ASN A 27 9.69 -25.28 -13.32
C ASN A 27 10.17 -25.75 -11.93
N PRO A 28 9.31 -26.42 -11.14
CA PRO A 28 9.68 -26.88 -9.81
C PRO A 28 10.82 -27.90 -9.81
N SER A 29 11.08 -28.62 -10.92
CA SER A 29 12.18 -29.59 -10.97
C SER A 29 13.57 -28.96 -10.96
N LEU A 30 13.66 -27.64 -11.16
CA LEU A 30 14.93 -26.91 -11.17
C LEU A 30 15.34 -26.44 -9.76
N PHE A 31 14.49 -26.60 -8.76
CA PHE A 31 14.71 -26.07 -7.42
C PHE A 31 14.24 -27.08 -6.36
N LYS A 32 14.89 -27.06 -5.20
CA LYS A 32 14.52 -27.83 -4.01
C LYS A 32 13.13 -27.45 -3.51
N ASP A 33 12.83 -26.16 -3.46
CA ASP A 33 11.56 -25.64 -2.97
C ASP A 33 11.22 -24.25 -3.53
N GLY A 34 10.05 -23.74 -3.14
CA GLY A 34 9.58 -22.43 -3.59
C GLY A 34 10.34 -21.24 -2.99
N LYS A 35 11.10 -21.43 -1.89
CA LYS A 35 11.96 -20.39 -1.33
C LYS A 35 13.18 -20.20 -2.22
N GLU A 36 13.87 -21.30 -2.53
CA GLU A 36 15.03 -21.27 -3.42
C GLU A 36 14.67 -20.69 -4.80
N ALA A 37 13.52 -21.10 -5.36
CA ALA A 37 13.01 -20.55 -6.60
C ALA A 37 12.75 -19.03 -6.53
N TYR A 38 12.19 -18.55 -5.41
CA TYR A 38 11.96 -17.11 -5.20
C TYR A 38 13.26 -16.33 -5.07
N ASP A 39 14.19 -16.82 -4.24
CA ASP A 39 15.48 -16.18 -3.99
C ASP A 39 16.28 -16.09 -5.30
N TYR A 40 16.33 -17.18 -6.08
CA TYR A 40 16.99 -17.21 -7.38
C TYR A 40 16.46 -16.12 -8.33
N VAL A 41 15.14 -15.96 -8.44
CA VAL A 41 14.52 -14.94 -9.30
C VAL A 41 14.89 -13.53 -8.87
N MET A 42 14.93 -13.28 -7.57
CA MET A 42 15.22 -11.97 -7.01
C MET A 42 16.71 -11.62 -7.15
N GLU A 43 17.60 -12.54 -6.80
CA GLU A 43 19.06 -12.37 -6.88
C GLU A 43 19.52 -12.15 -8.33
N HIS A 44 19.01 -12.96 -9.26
CA HIS A 44 19.37 -12.87 -10.68
C HIS A 44 18.55 -11.81 -11.43
N LYS A 45 17.67 -11.08 -10.74
CA LYS A 45 16.81 -10.03 -11.30
C LYS A 45 16.08 -10.50 -12.56
N LEU A 46 15.52 -11.71 -12.53
CA LEU A 46 14.97 -12.34 -13.74
C LEU A 46 13.81 -11.54 -14.34
N ILE A 47 12.94 -10.92 -13.53
CA ILE A 47 11.83 -10.09 -14.04
C ILE A 47 12.35 -8.82 -14.75
N PRO A 48 13.20 -7.97 -14.13
CA PRO A 48 13.84 -6.87 -14.85
C PRO A 48 14.66 -7.30 -16.07
N GLY A 49 15.36 -8.44 -15.98
CA GLY A 49 16.10 -9.03 -17.10
C GLY A 49 15.18 -9.40 -18.25
N PHE A 50 14.08 -10.10 -17.95
CA PHE A 50 13.05 -10.50 -18.89
C PHE A 50 12.50 -9.30 -19.65
N ILE A 51 12.03 -8.24 -18.95
CA ILE A 51 11.51 -7.03 -19.60
C ILE A 51 12.55 -6.38 -20.51
N ARG A 52 13.79 -6.21 -20.06
CA ARG A 52 14.85 -5.59 -20.87
C ARG A 52 15.20 -6.43 -22.09
N ASN A 53 15.17 -7.76 -21.97
CA ASN A 53 15.45 -8.65 -23.08
C ASN A 53 14.31 -8.66 -24.11
N LEU A 54 13.05 -8.52 -23.66
CA LEU A 54 11.93 -8.29 -24.58
C LEU A 54 12.13 -7.00 -25.38
N GLN A 55 12.55 -5.91 -24.73
CA GLN A 55 12.82 -4.63 -25.39
C GLN A 55 14.02 -4.68 -26.33
N ARG A 56 15.01 -5.52 -26.06
CA ARG A 56 16.22 -5.66 -26.91
C ARG A 56 16.00 -6.54 -28.14
N GLY A 57 15.11 -7.53 -28.06
CA GLY A 57 15.01 -8.56 -29.08
C GLY A 57 16.29 -9.42 -29.17
N LEU A 58 16.34 -10.32 -30.15
CA LEU A 58 17.48 -11.20 -30.42
C LEU A 58 17.84 -11.14 -31.91
N HIS A 59 19.03 -10.66 -32.20
CA HIS A 59 19.63 -10.68 -33.53
C HIS A 59 20.61 -11.86 -33.60
N VAL A 60 20.45 -12.74 -34.60
CA VAL A 60 21.31 -13.91 -34.79
C VAL A 60 21.95 -13.87 -36.16
N LYS A 61 23.17 -14.40 -36.26
CA LYS A 61 23.87 -14.52 -37.54
C LYS A 61 23.42 -15.81 -38.22
N VAL A 62 22.91 -15.70 -39.44
CA VAL A 62 22.53 -16.83 -40.30
C VAL A 62 23.32 -16.69 -41.60
N GLY A 63 24.35 -17.52 -41.74
CA GLY A 63 25.32 -17.37 -42.84
C GLY A 63 26.13 -16.08 -42.71
N LYS A 64 26.00 -15.20 -43.71
CA LYS A 64 26.67 -13.87 -43.73
C LYS A 64 25.80 -12.75 -43.15
N ASP A 65 24.49 -12.98 -43.03
CA ASP A 65 23.53 -11.95 -42.64
C ASP A 65 23.17 -12.03 -41.16
N TRP A 66 22.81 -10.88 -40.60
CA TRP A 66 22.19 -10.81 -39.29
C TRP A 66 20.68 -10.67 -39.44
N VAL A 67 19.93 -11.53 -38.77
CA VAL A 67 18.47 -11.58 -38.84
C VAL A 67 17.87 -11.55 -37.45
N TRP A 68 16.73 -10.89 -37.30
CA TRP A 68 15.98 -10.89 -36.05
C TRP A 68 15.31 -12.24 -35.84
N LYS A 69 15.86 -13.05 -34.93
CA LYS A 69 15.16 -14.24 -34.41
C LYS A 69 13.95 -13.81 -33.59
N TYR A 70 14.12 -12.78 -32.76
CA TYR A 70 13.03 -12.14 -32.01
C TYR A 70 13.13 -10.63 -32.18
N LYS A 71 12.09 -9.98 -32.71
CA LYS A 71 12.11 -8.53 -32.89
C LYS A 71 11.99 -7.82 -31.53
N PRO A 72 12.63 -6.65 -31.33
CA PRO A 72 12.42 -5.80 -30.18
C PRO A 72 10.94 -5.50 -29.95
N VAL A 73 10.49 -5.58 -28.69
CA VAL A 73 9.15 -5.18 -28.28
C VAL A 73 9.20 -3.77 -27.69
N GLU A 74 8.47 -2.85 -28.29
CA GLU A 74 8.34 -1.48 -27.78
C GLU A 74 7.35 -1.46 -26.60
N ILE A 75 7.88 -1.64 -25.38
CA ILE A 75 7.11 -1.63 -24.13
C ILE A 75 7.00 -0.21 -23.60
N THR A 76 5.76 0.32 -23.54
CA THR A 76 5.46 1.64 -22.98
C THR A 76 5.29 1.57 -21.47
N ARG A 77 4.62 0.52 -20.97
CA ARG A 77 4.34 0.32 -19.54
C ARG A 77 4.40 -1.16 -19.20
N TYR A 78 4.82 -1.46 -17.97
CA TYR A 78 4.62 -2.80 -17.43
C TYR A 78 4.29 -2.79 -15.95
N LYS A 79 3.60 -3.83 -15.51
CA LYS A 79 3.28 -4.08 -14.12
C LYS A 79 3.33 -5.56 -13.80
N THR A 80 3.99 -5.91 -12.70
CA THR A 80 4.13 -7.30 -12.28
C THR A 80 3.36 -7.56 -11.00
N PHE A 81 2.84 -8.77 -10.88
CA PHE A 81 2.17 -9.29 -9.70
C PHE A 81 2.77 -10.65 -9.37
N LEU A 82 3.19 -10.82 -8.12
CA LEU A 82 3.70 -12.08 -7.58
C LEU A 82 2.58 -12.82 -6.86
N GLU A 83 2.42 -14.07 -7.24
CA GLU A 83 1.52 -15.03 -6.64
C GLU A 83 2.25 -16.33 -6.30
N TRP A 84 1.52 -17.24 -5.65
CA TRP A 84 2.04 -18.52 -5.22
C TRP A 84 1.12 -19.66 -5.65
N HIS A 85 1.70 -20.72 -6.20
CA HIS A 85 1.01 -22.00 -6.35
C HIS A 85 0.78 -22.66 -4.99
N LYS A 86 -0.11 -23.66 -4.93
CA LYS A 86 -0.39 -24.42 -3.70
C LYS A 86 0.87 -25.05 -3.09
N SER A 87 1.84 -25.43 -3.93
CA SER A 87 3.14 -25.99 -3.52
C SER A 87 4.10 -24.95 -2.92
N GLY A 88 3.72 -23.66 -2.89
CA GLY A 88 4.56 -22.58 -2.39
C GLY A 88 5.60 -22.06 -3.39
N PHE A 89 5.56 -22.54 -4.63
CA PHE A 89 6.37 -22.01 -5.74
C PHE A 89 5.78 -20.70 -6.27
N PRO A 90 6.63 -19.70 -6.58
CA PRO A 90 6.16 -18.42 -7.09
C PRO A 90 5.79 -18.51 -8.56
N HIS A 91 4.82 -17.69 -8.96
CA HIS A 91 4.56 -17.38 -10.37
C HIS A 91 4.22 -15.89 -10.50
N TRP A 92 4.51 -15.33 -11.67
CA TRP A 92 4.31 -13.91 -11.93
C TRP A 92 3.29 -13.71 -13.03
N HIS A 93 2.40 -12.75 -12.81
CA HIS A 93 1.62 -12.14 -13.87
C HIS A 93 2.27 -10.82 -14.25
N VAL A 94 2.56 -10.64 -15.54
CA VAL A 94 3.22 -9.46 -16.07
C VAL A 94 2.30 -8.83 -17.09
N MET A 95 1.70 -7.70 -16.70
CA MET A 95 0.97 -6.83 -17.62
C MET A 95 1.99 -6.01 -18.40
N VAL A 96 1.99 -6.13 -19.72
CA VAL A 96 2.88 -5.41 -20.62
C VAL A 96 2.03 -4.64 -21.62
N GLU A 97 2.09 -3.31 -21.57
CA GLU A 97 1.54 -2.45 -22.61
C GLU A 97 2.62 -2.20 -23.66
N THR A 98 2.26 -2.39 -24.93
CA THR A 98 3.16 -2.14 -26.06
C THR A 98 2.68 -0.96 -26.89
N ALA A 99 3.54 -0.37 -27.71
CA ALA A 99 3.13 0.70 -28.63
C ALA A 99 2.15 0.24 -29.73
N LYS A 100 2.05 -1.07 -29.98
CA LYS A 100 1.22 -1.65 -31.04
C LYS A 100 -0.07 -2.27 -30.47
N TYR A 101 -1.05 -2.51 -31.34
CA TYR A 101 -2.35 -3.08 -30.96
C TYR A 101 -2.60 -4.46 -31.60
N GLY A 102 -3.48 -5.25 -30.98
CA GLY A 102 -3.97 -6.51 -31.54
C GLY A 102 -2.86 -7.54 -31.79
N ARG A 103 -2.90 -8.26 -32.91
CA ARG A 103 -1.89 -9.30 -33.23
C ARG A 103 -0.44 -8.78 -33.22
N PHE A 104 -0.25 -7.48 -33.48
CA PHE A 104 1.08 -6.87 -33.57
C PHE A 104 1.70 -6.53 -32.21
N SER A 105 0.92 -6.61 -31.13
CA SER A 105 1.43 -6.55 -29.77
C SER A 105 1.64 -7.92 -29.14
N GLN A 106 1.41 -9.01 -29.88
CA GLN A 106 1.79 -10.33 -29.42
C GLN A 106 3.31 -10.42 -29.34
N ILE A 107 3.81 -10.84 -28.18
CA ILE A 107 5.23 -11.01 -27.91
C ILE A 107 5.66 -12.40 -28.39
N GLY A 108 4.79 -13.40 -28.25
CA GLY A 108 5.00 -14.75 -28.74
C GLY A 108 5.61 -15.67 -27.69
N GLY A 109 5.01 -16.85 -27.53
CA GLY A 109 5.40 -17.83 -26.51
C GLY A 109 6.86 -18.26 -26.58
N ASP A 110 7.45 -18.34 -27.77
CA ASP A 110 8.84 -18.78 -27.92
C ASP A 110 9.85 -17.73 -27.50
N MET A 111 9.58 -16.44 -27.77
CA MET A 111 10.37 -15.33 -27.25
C MET A 111 10.28 -15.28 -25.73
N ILE A 112 9.07 -15.48 -25.18
CA ILE A 112 8.85 -15.51 -23.73
C ILE A 112 9.61 -16.68 -23.09
N ARG A 113 9.53 -17.90 -23.65
CA ARG A 113 10.28 -19.08 -23.18
C ARG A 113 11.78 -18.85 -23.23
N HIS A 114 12.28 -18.25 -24.31
CA HIS A 114 13.70 -17.97 -24.47
C HIS A 114 14.24 -17.04 -23.37
N TYR A 115 13.48 -16.00 -23.02
CA TYR A 115 13.90 -15.03 -22.00
C TYR A 115 13.44 -15.33 -20.57
N TRP A 116 12.65 -16.39 -20.37
CA TRP A 116 12.29 -16.93 -19.05
C TRP A 116 12.93 -18.32 -18.87
N PRO A 117 14.23 -18.39 -18.55
CA PRO A 117 15.01 -19.64 -18.63
C PRO A 117 14.58 -20.73 -17.64
N VAL A 118 13.78 -20.36 -16.63
CA VAL A 118 13.26 -21.26 -15.60
C VAL A 118 11.80 -21.68 -15.88
N ALA A 119 11.32 -21.54 -17.11
CA ALA A 119 9.93 -21.80 -17.47
C ALA A 119 9.53 -23.28 -17.29
N LYS A 120 8.40 -23.52 -16.61
CA LYS A 120 7.59 -24.74 -16.82
C LYS A 120 6.55 -24.51 -17.90
N TRP A 121 5.83 -23.41 -17.72
CA TRP A 121 4.70 -22.99 -18.53
C TRP A 121 4.77 -21.47 -18.64
N VAL A 122 4.60 -20.99 -19.86
CA VAL A 122 4.42 -19.57 -20.14
C VAL A 122 3.22 -19.41 -21.03
N HIS A 123 2.37 -18.47 -20.65
CA HIS A 123 1.13 -18.19 -21.34
C HIS A 123 1.04 -16.69 -21.56
N GLU A 124 0.71 -16.31 -22.78
CA GLU A 124 0.40 -14.94 -23.16
C GLU A 124 -1.08 -14.87 -23.50
N SER A 125 -1.79 -13.92 -22.89
CA SER A 125 -3.19 -13.64 -23.19
C SER A 125 -3.38 -12.15 -23.51
N PHE A 126 -4.51 -11.85 -24.15
CA PHE A 126 -4.95 -10.50 -24.49
C PHE A 126 -6.36 -10.24 -23.97
N PHE A 127 -6.72 -8.96 -23.88
CA PHE A 127 -8.05 -8.55 -23.44
C PHE A 127 -8.93 -8.31 -24.66
N GLU A 128 -10.04 -9.05 -24.73
CA GLU A 128 -10.97 -9.03 -25.88
C GLU A 128 -11.87 -7.79 -25.90
N SER A 129 -12.14 -7.21 -24.73
CA SER A 129 -13.02 -6.05 -24.61
C SER A 129 -12.66 -5.19 -23.40
N ARG A 130 -13.12 -3.93 -23.41
CA ARG A 130 -13.05 -3.05 -22.23
C ARG A 130 -13.77 -3.66 -21.03
N LYS A 131 -14.84 -4.44 -21.27
CA LYS A 131 -15.56 -5.17 -20.22
C LYS A 131 -14.67 -6.23 -19.58
N HIS A 132 -14.03 -7.08 -20.39
CA HIS A 132 -13.06 -8.08 -19.92
C HIS A 132 -11.92 -7.42 -19.11
N TRP A 133 -11.38 -6.30 -19.59
CA TRP A 133 -10.38 -5.53 -18.85
C TRP A 133 -10.89 -5.00 -17.49
N ASN A 134 -12.05 -4.34 -17.49
CA ASN A 134 -12.64 -3.78 -16.28
C ASN A 134 -13.02 -4.87 -15.27
N GLU A 135 -13.41 -6.06 -15.73
CA GLU A 135 -13.64 -7.22 -14.88
C GLU A 135 -12.32 -7.65 -14.24
N GLN A 136 -11.24 -7.79 -15.01
CA GLN A 136 -9.91 -8.14 -14.49
C GLN A 136 -9.40 -7.11 -13.47
N VAL A 137 -9.46 -5.81 -13.80
CA VAL A 137 -9.01 -4.71 -12.92
C VAL A 137 -9.92 -4.54 -11.70
N GLY A 138 -11.23 -4.59 -11.88
CA GLY A 138 -12.22 -4.49 -10.79
C GLY A 138 -12.17 -5.70 -9.86
N TYR A 139 -11.81 -6.86 -10.39
CA TYR A 139 -11.50 -8.05 -9.61
C TYR A 139 -10.28 -7.82 -8.71
N PHE A 140 -9.21 -7.22 -9.24
CA PHE A 140 -8.01 -6.84 -8.47
C PHE A 140 -8.30 -5.84 -7.37
N GLU A 141 -9.13 -4.85 -7.64
CA GLU A 141 -9.50 -3.83 -6.65
C GLU A 141 -10.23 -4.42 -5.44
N LYS A 142 -11.13 -5.38 -5.69
CA LYS A 142 -11.96 -6.00 -4.65
C LYS A 142 -11.23 -7.09 -3.87
N ASN A 143 -10.43 -7.90 -4.55
CA ASN A 143 -9.89 -9.15 -3.99
C ASN A 143 -8.36 -9.18 -3.86
N GLY A 144 -7.65 -8.17 -4.40
CA GLY A 144 -6.27 -8.39 -4.88
C GLY A 144 -6.27 -9.32 -6.10
N TYR A 145 -5.15 -9.45 -6.79
CA TYR A 145 -4.98 -10.30 -7.99
C TYR A 145 -5.21 -11.79 -7.74
N PHE A 146 -6.40 -12.26 -7.35
CA PHE A 146 -6.55 -13.63 -6.84
C PHE A 146 -7.95 -14.21 -7.01
N HIS A 147 -8.19 -15.08 -7.99
CA HIS A 147 -9.49 -15.70 -8.29
C HIS A 147 -10.22 -16.28 -7.05
N LYS A 148 -11.57 -16.23 -7.00
CA LYS A 148 -12.39 -16.57 -5.80
C LYS A 148 -12.10 -17.96 -5.23
N ASN A 149 -11.69 -18.90 -6.08
CA ASN A 149 -11.39 -20.29 -5.73
C ASN A 149 -9.89 -20.55 -5.49
N LYS A 150 -9.05 -19.50 -5.51
CA LYS A 150 -7.58 -19.59 -5.42
C LYS A 150 -7.03 -18.82 -4.22
N LYS A 151 -7.67 -18.98 -3.05
CA LYS A 151 -7.22 -18.39 -1.77
C LYS A 151 -5.74 -18.69 -1.41
N HIS A 152 -5.15 -19.74 -1.95
CA HIS A 152 -3.73 -20.05 -1.75
C HIS A 152 -2.81 -19.02 -2.42
N GLN A 153 -3.21 -18.43 -3.55
CA GLN A 153 -2.42 -17.42 -4.25
C GLN A 153 -2.34 -16.11 -3.43
N THR A 154 -3.38 -15.79 -2.64
CA THR A 154 -3.39 -14.61 -1.75
C THR A 154 -2.52 -14.80 -0.51
N ARG A 155 -2.23 -16.04 -0.11
CA ARG A 155 -1.51 -16.36 1.12
C ARG A 155 -0.02 -16.44 0.84
N LEU A 156 0.78 -16.04 1.83
CA LEU A 156 2.20 -16.30 1.77
C LEU A 156 2.42 -17.80 1.97
N PRO A 157 3.42 -18.40 1.29
CA PRO A 157 3.79 -19.78 1.54
C PRO A 157 4.31 -19.92 2.98
N LYS A 158 4.20 -21.13 3.56
CA LYS A 158 4.59 -21.39 4.96
C LYS A 158 6.01 -20.91 5.26
N TRP A 159 6.95 -21.18 4.36
CA TRP A 159 8.34 -20.76 4.53
C TRP A 159 8.48 -19.23 4.66
N ALA A 160 7.68 -18.45 3.94
CA ALA A 160 7.75 -16.99 3.98
C ALA A 160 7.11 -16.40 5.24
N LEU A 161 6.21 -17.15 5.90
CA LEU A 161 5.53 -16.67 7.10
C LEU A 161 6.47 -16.56 8.30
N GLU A 162 7.49 -17.42 8.36
CA GLU A 162 8.33 -17.61 9.54
C GLU A 162 9.71 -16.96 9.43
N ILE A 163 10.11 -16.44 8.26
CA ILE A 163 11.41 -15.77 8.10
C ILE A 163 11.34 -14.37 8.74
N PRO A 164 12.15 -14.07 9.77
CA PRO A 164 12.20 -12.75 10.38
C PRO A 164 12.65 -11.69 9.37
N GLY A 165 11.99 -10.53 9.39
CA GLY A 165 12.42 -9.39 8.59
C GLY A 165 12.13 -9.48 7.09
N LEU A 166 11.66 -10.63 6.59
CA LEU A 166 11.35 -10.83 5.20
C LEU A 166 10.27 -9.83 4.73
N LYS A 167 10.56 -9.11 3.64
CA LYS A 167 9.62 -8.20 2.98
C LYS A 167 9.45 -8.63 1.53
N ILE A 168 8.33 -9.27 1.23
CA ILE A 168 7.99 -9.67 -0.13
C ILE A 168 7.20 -8.54 -0.81
N ARG A 169 7.80 -7.94 -1.83
CA ARG A 169 7.11 -6.99 -2.70
C ARG A 169 6.27 -7.75 -3.73
N ARG A 170 4.96 -7.74 -3.54
CA ARG A 170 4.01 -8.49 -4.39
C ARG A 170 3.62 -7.79 -5.70
N SER A 171 3.94 -6.51 -5.87
CA SER A 171 3.74 -5.82 -7.14
C SER A 171 4.83 -4.78 -7.43
N SER A 172 5.19 -4.66 -8.69
CA SER A 172 6.12 -3.63 -9.19
C SER A 172 5.63 -3.07 -10.53
N HIS A 173 6.08 -1.88 -10.92
CA HIS A 173 5.63 -1.21 -12.14
C HIS A 173 6.74 -0.34 -12.73
N SER A 174 6.65 -0.07 -14.04
CA SER A 174 7.61 0.77 -14.79
C SER A 174 7.56 2.25 -14.37
N MET A 175 6.39 2.78 -14.03
CA MET A 175 6.22 4.18 -13.65
C MET A 175 6.52 4.40 -12.16
N ARG A 176 7.77 4.27 -11.72
CA ARG A 176 8.13 4.98 -10.49
C ARG A 176 8.11 6.46 -10.87
N PRO A 177 7.29 7.31 -10.25
CA PRO A 177 7.63 8.73 -10.29
C PRO A 177 9.08 8.79 -9.82
N GLU A 178 9.94 9.48 -10.57
CA GLU A 178 11.14 10.04 -9.99
C GLU A 178 10.68 10.62 -8.66
N ARG A 179 11.29 10.18 -7.56
CA ARG A 179 11.07 10.91 -6.33
C ARG A 179 11.55 12.30 -6.69
N GLU A 180 10.63 13.24 -6.92
CA GLU A 180 10.91 14.62 -6.59
C GLU A 180 11.54 14.51 -5.21
N ASP A 181 12.83 14.82 -5.13
CA ASP A 181 13.48 15.15 -3.89
C ASP A 181 12.67 16.32 -3.32
N GLN A 182 11.56 15.99 -2.67
CA GLN A 182 10.90 16.88 -1.73
C GLN A 182 11.99 17.12 -0.71
N GLY A 183 12.62 18.29 -0.85
CA GLY A 183 13.93 18.61 -0.35
C GLY A 183 14.12 18.12 1.07
N SER A 184 15.31 17.62 1.35
CA SER A 184 15.84 17.20 2.63
C SER A 184 15.16 17.84 3.85
N CYS A 185 13.96 17.40 4.19
CA CYS A 185 13.48 17.40 5.55
C CYS A 185 14.38 16.35 6.17
N LYS A 186 15.43 16.83 6.84
CA LYS A 186 16.24 16.02 7.75
C LYS A 186 15.25 15.15 8.49
N LYS A 187 15.23 13.86 8.15
CA LYS A 187 14.62 12.87 9.00
C LYS A 187 15.50 12.93 10.23
N ASP A 188 15.03 13.62 11.26
CA ASP A 188 15.51 13.39 12.60
C ASP A 188 15.38 11.89 12.79
N SER A 189 16.52 11.22 12.68
CA SER A 189 16.65 9.78 12.80
C SER A 189 16.51 9.45 14.27
N ASP A 190 15.29 9.60 14.79
CA ASP A 190 14.89 8.88 15.96
C ASP A 190 14.94 7.41 15.53
N GLY A 191 15.93 6.66 16.01
CA GLY A 191 16.30 5.29 15.56
C GLY A 191 15.20 4.23 15.71
N ARG A 192 13.97 4.68 15.99
CA ARG A 192 12.75 3.90 16.19
C ARG A 192 11.76 3.99 15.02
N GLU A 193 12.00 4.82 14.00
CA GLU A 193 11.17 4.82 12.77
C GLU A 193 11.15 3.42 12.14
N GLY A 194 10.00 2.75 12.23
CA GLY A 194 9.74 1.45 11.60
C GLY A 194 9.64 0.26 12.55
N TRP A 195 9.98 0.43 13.84
CA TRP A 195 9.83 -0.64 14.84
C TRP A 195 8.39 -1.13 14.94
N PHE A 196 8.24 -2.44 15.11
CA PHE A 196 6.95 -3.08 15.24
C PHE A 196 6.57 -3.16 16.72
N ILE A 197 5.40 -2.64 17.07
CA ILE A 197 4.89 -2.70 18.43
C ILE A 197 3.97 -3.93 18.53
N ASP A 198 4.30 -4.85 19.42
CA ASP A 198 3.47 -6.01 19.70
C ASP A 198 2.22 -5.57 20.49
N PRO A 199 1.01 -5.67 19.93
CA PRO A 199 -0.20 -5.18 20.60
C PRO A 199 -0.61 -6.01 21.81
N LEU A 200 -0.03 -7.20 22.01
CA LEU A 200 -0.31 -8.04 23.18
C LEU A 200 0.61 -7.71 24.36
N THR A 201 1.87 -7.41 24.07
CA THR A 201 2.91 -7.24 25.10
C THR A 201 3.37 -5.79 25.27
N GLY A 202 3.05 -4.90 24.33
CA GLY A 202 3.57 -3.52 24.29
C GLY A 202 5.06 -3.42 23.93
N LYS A 203 5.75 -4.55 23.72
CA LYS A 203 7.18 -4.56 23.41
C LYS A 203 7.43 -4.00 22.01
N MET A 204 8.43 -3.12 21.92
CA MET A 204 8.97 -2.67 20.65
C MET A 204 9.95 -3.72 20.13
N LEU A 205 9.74 -4.17 18.89
CA LEU A 205 10.55 -5.17 18.22
C LEU A 205 11.17 -4.58 16.97
N ALA A 206 12.45 -4.87 16.76
CA ALA A 206 13.14 -4.43 15.56
C ALA A 206 12.51 -5.08 14.31
N PRO A 207 12.37 -4.36 13.19
CA PRO A 207 11.62 -4.85 12.02
C PRO A 207 12.11 -6.20 11.47
N GLU A 208 13.43 -6.41 11.54
CA GLU A 208 14.16 -7.59 11.11
C GLU A 208 13.89 -8.83 11.98
N THR A 209 13.43 -8.66 13.22
CA THR A 209 13.10 -9.79 14.09
C THR A 209 11.64 -10.23 13.97
N VAL A 210 10.83 -9.51 13.19
CA VAL A 210 9.38 -9.74 13.13
C VAL A 210 8.99 -10.48 11.86
N THR A 211 8.38 -11.64 12.05
CA THR A 211 7.88 -12.51 10.99
C THR A 211 6.52 -12.03 10.45
N TYR A 212 6.12 -12.51 9.28
CA TYR A 212 4.77 -12.26 8.75
C TYR A 212 3.69 -12.89 9.62
N HIS A 213 3.94 -14.09 10.16
CA HIS A 213 3.04 -14.74 11.11
C HIS A 213 2.70 -13.81 12.27
N LYS A 214 3.73 -13.26 12.92
CA LYS A 214 3.56 -12.33 14.04
C LYS A 214 2.79 -11.07 13.66
N ARG A 215 3.04 -10.51 12.46
CA ARG A 215 2.30 -9.35 11.94
C ARG A 215 0.82 -9.66 11.71
N LEU A 216 0.52 -10.83 11.15
CA LEU A 216 -0.85 -11.28 10.89
C LEU A 216 -1.59 -11.53 12.20
N ASP A 217 -0.94 -12.19 13.15
CA ASP A 217 -1.51 -12.46 14.47
C ASP A 217 -1.78 -11.20 15.27
N ALA A 218 -0.93 -10.19 15.14
CA ALA A 218 -1.12 -8.89 15.79
C ALA A 218 -2.23 -8.05 15.12
N CYS A 219 -2.56 -8.32 13.86
CA CYS A 219 -3.48 -7.52 13.08
C CYS A 219 -4.86 -7.44 13.75
N GLY A 220 -5.31 -6.22 14.06
CA GLY A 220 -6.60 -5.97 14.67
C GLY A 220 -6.69 -6.28 16.17
N LYS A 221 -5.61 -6.73 16.82
CA LYS A 221 -5.55 -6.91 18.29
C LYS A 221 -5.29 -5.61 19.06
N GLY A 222 -4.76 -4.59 18.39
CA GLY A 222 -4.65 -3.22 18.89
C GLY A 222 -5.25 -2.22 17.90
N THR A 223 -5.54 -1.02 18.38
CA THR A 223 -6.10 0.07 17.58
C THR A 223 -5.26 1.32 17.76
N LEU A 224 -4.84 1.93 16.65
CA LEU A 224 -4.27 3.27 16.68
C LEU A 224 -5.41 4.27 16.90
N LEU A 225 -5.39 4.99 18.02
CA LEU A 225 -6.36 6.03 18.31
C LEU A 225 -5.64 7.37 18.45
N LYS A 226 -6.38 8.41 18.07
CA LYS A 226 -6.00 9.79 18.29
C LYS A 226 -7.11 10.44 19.11
N LEU A 227 -6.82 10.71 20.37
CA LEU A 227 -7.73 11.29 21.33
C LEU A 227 -7.46 12.79 21.45
N TYR A 228 -8.51 13.58 21.29
CA TYR A 228 -8.48 15.01 21.54
C TYR A 228 -9.22 15.27 22.85
N MET A 229 -8.50 15.76 23.84
CA MET A 229 -9.00 16.06 25.18
C MET A 229 -8.60 17.50 25.53
N ARG A 230 -9.13 18.05 26.62
CA ARG A 230 -8.89 19.45 27.03
C ARG A 230 -7.38 19.79 26.98
N ASP A 231 -7.03 20.67 26.04
CA ASP A 231 -5.67 21.15 25.73
C ASP A 231 -4.63 20.07 25.42
N LYS A 232 -5.05 18.84 25.07
CA LYS A 232 -4.15 17.72 24.80
C LYS A 232 -4.60 16.90 23.59
N GLU A 233 -3.62 16.50 22.80
CA GLU A 233 -3.74 15.50 21.74
C GLU A 233 -2.90 14.29 22.16
N VAL A 234 -3.53 13.12 22.26
CA VAL A 234 -2.84 11.86 22.55
C VAL A 234 -3.02 10.94 21.35
N GLU A 235 -1.91 10.62 20.69
CA GLU A 235 -1.89 9.65 19.58
C GLU A 235 -1.10 8.43 20.01
N GLY A 236 -1.70 7.23 19.90
CA GLY A 236 -1.04 6.03 20.37
C GLY A 236 -1.69 4.73 19.92
N LEU A 237 -0.99 3.63 20.17
CA LEU A 237 -1.50 2.28 20.01
C LEU A 237 -2.15 1.84 21.32
N PHE A 238 -3.41 1.43 21.24
CA PHE A 238 -4.22 1.00 22.36
C PHE A 238 -4.45 -0.50 22.30
N ARG A 239 -4.39 -1.18 23.46
CA ARG A 239 -4.68 -2.61 23.63
C ARG A 239 -6.18 -2.90 23.60
N ILE A 240 -6.82 -2.48 22.51
CA ILE A 240 -8.24 -2.69 22.24
C ILE A 240 -8.38 -3.09 20.78
N PRO A 241 -9.02 -4.22 20.46
CA PRO A 241 -9.31 -4.59 19.09
C PRO A 241 -10.18 -3.56 18.37
N TYR A 242 -9.91 -3.27 17.10
CA TYR A 242 -10.66 -2.28 16.33
C TYR A 242 -12.17 -2.59 16.26
N ARG A 243 -12.52 -3.89 16.19
CA ARG A 243 -13.93 -4.33 16.20
C ARG A 243 -14.61 -4.02 17.52
N GLN A 244 -13.87 -4.12 18.63
CA GLN A 244 -14.38 -3.76 19.95
C GLN A 244 -14.57 -2.25 20.06
N VAL A 245 -13.61 -1.44 19.61
CA VAL A 245 -13.77 0.03 19.56
C VAL A 245 -15.05 0.43 18.82
N ARG A 246 -15.30 -0.17 17.65
CA ARG A 246 -16.53 0.11 16.87
C ARG A 246 -17.84 -0.36 17.52
N LYS A 247 -17.77 -1.34 18.43
CA LYS A 247 -18.93 -1.86 19.14
C LYS A 247 -19.22 -1.00 20.37
N ASP A 248 -18.18 -0.67 21.11
CA ASP A 248 -18.27 0.02 22.40
C ASP A 248 -18.51 1.53 22.21
N TYR A 249 -18.03 2.11 21.10
CA TYR A 249 -18.14 3.54 20.82
C TYR A 249 -18.81 3.80 19.46
N PRO A 250 -20.09 4.20 19.41
CA PRO A 250 -20.76 4.56 18.17
C PRO A 250 -20.16 5.84 17.57
N GLY A 251 -20.15 5.91 16.25
CA GLY A 251 -19.43 6.94 15.51
C GLY A 251 -19.55 6.76 14.00
N GLU A 252 -18.90 7.66 13.27
CA GLU A 252 -19.01 7.77 11.82
C GLU A 252 -17.66 7.62 11.14
N TYR A 253 -17.65 6.98 9.97
CA TYR A 253 -16.45 6.92 9.14
C TYR A 253 -16.33 8.18 8.28
N LYS A 254 -15.22 8.90 8.42
CA LYS A 254 -14.88 10.07 7.60
C LYS A 254 -13.72 9.75 6.68
N ALA A 255 -13.90 9.95 5.37
CA ALA A 255 -12.85 9.71 4.38
C ALA A 255 -11.61 10.57 4.69
N GLY A 256 -10.42 9.98 4.58
CA GLY A 256 -9.14 10.64 4.89
C GLY A 256 -8.79 10.74 6.39
N ILE A 257 -9.76 10.56 7.30
CA ILE A 257 -9.56 10.69 8.75
C ILE A 257 -9.71 9.34 9.46
N GLY A 258 -10.67 8.53 9.05
CA GLY A 258 -10.98 7.23 9.67
C GLY A 258 -12.29 7.25 10.47
N TYR A 259 -12.41 6.30 11.41
CA TYR A 259 -13.59 6.19 12.27
C TYR A 259 -13.51 7.19 13.42
N VAL A 260 -14.52 8.06 13.54
CA VAL A 260 -14.57 9.15 14.52
C VAL A 260 -15.76 8.94 15.44
N PHE A 261 -15.50 8.95 16.74
CA PHE A 261 -16.51 8.77 17.78
C PHE A 261 -16.28 9.77 18.92
N ARG A 262 -17.30 9.99 19.73
CA ARG A 262 -17.23 10.84 20.92
C ARG A 262 -17.19 9.96 22.16
N VAL A 263 -16.45 10.42 23.16
CA VAL A 263 -16.34 9.77 24.47
C VAL A 263 -16.47 10.83 25.55
N SER A 264 -17.04 10.44 26.69
CA SER A 264 -16.96 11.21 27.93
C SER A 264 -15.53 11.26 28.46
N ALA A 265 -15.25 12.19 29.39
CA ALA A 265 -13.94 12.27 30.03
C ALA A 265 -13.55 10.95 30.72
N GLN A 266 -14.49 10.31 31.42
CA GLN A 266 -14.25 9.02 32.08
C GLN A 266 -13.91 7.91 31.09
N GLU A 267 -14.57 7.88 29.92
CA GLU A 267 -14.27 6.92 28.87
C GLU A 267 -12.92 7.19 28.22
N ALA A 268 -12.54 8.47 28.05
CA ALA A 268 -11.22 8.84 27.57
C ALA A 268 -10.13 8.37 28.54
N ASP A 269 -10.29 8.55 29.85
CA ASP A 269 -9.35 8.04 30.86
C ASP A 269 -9.25 6.50 30.83
N LYS A 270 -10.38 5.81 30.68
CA LYS A 270 -10.41 4.35 30.47
C LYS A 270 -9.66 3.94 29.21
N LEU A 271 -9.75 4.70 28.12
CA LEU A 271 -8.98 4.44 26.90
C LEU A 271 -7.49 4.65 27.15
N LEU A 272 -7.09 5.76 27.77
CA LEU A 272 -5.69 6.05 28.09
C LEU A 272 -5.04 4.97 28.95
N SER A 273 -5.78 4.39 29.91
CA SER A 273 -5.27 3.27 30.73
C SER A 273 -4.89 2.03 29.90
N LYS A 274 -5.37 1.92 28.66
CA LYS A 274 -5.10 0.82 27.73
C LYS A 274 -4.06 1.20 26.66
N MET A 275 -3.46 2.39 26.75
CA MET A 275 -2.42 2.84 25.84
C MET A 275 -1.13 2.03 26.09
N LEU A 276 -0.58 1.45 25.02
CA LEU A 276 0.68 0.69 25.06
C LEU A 276 1.87 1.61 24.80
N LEU A 277 1.73 2.48 23.80
CA LEU A 277 2.73 3.45 23.41
C LEU A 277 2.01 4.60 22.72
N GLY A 278 2.40 5.83 23.01
CA GLY A 278 1.84 7.00 22.35
C GLY A 278 2.65 8.25 22.64
N VAL A 279 2.29 9.31 21.93
CA VAL A 279 2.84 10.64 22.15
C VAL A 279 1.71 11.51 22.67
N GLU A 280 1.94 12.15 23.81
CA GLU A 280 1.10 13.23 24.29
C GLU A 280 1.67 14.55 23.75
N ARG A 281 0.83 15.31 23.07
CA ARG A 281 1.12 16.68 22.65
C ARG A 281 0.20 17.60 23.43
N ARG A 282 0.77 18.49 24.23
CA ARG A 282 0.00 19.63 24.75
C ARG A 282 -0.27 20.59 23.60
N TYR A 283 -1.51 21.04 23.47
CA TYR A 283 -1.78 22.25 22.72
C TYR A 283 -1.10 23.40 23.46
N LEU A 284 0.03 23.89 22.94
CA LEU A 284 0.57 25.17 23.38
C LEU A 284 -0.39 26.26 22.88
N LYS A 285 -1.38 26.59 23.72
CA LYS A 285 -2.37 27.66 23.48
C LYS A 285 -1.73 29.05 23.25
N THR A 286 -0.42 29.25 23.40
CA THR A 286 0.11 30.60 23.72
C THR A 286 1.17 31.21 22.79
N ARG A 287 1.74 30.54 21.79
CA ARG A 287 2.76 31.20 20.93
C ARG A 287 2.39 31.31 19.45
N TRP A 288 1.80 30.28 18.85
CA TRP A 288 1.43 30.31 17.43
C TRP A 288 0.08 31.00 17.13
N LEU A 289 -0.82 31.08 18.12
CA LEU A 289 -2.13 31.72 17.97
C LEU A 289 -2.07 33.26 18.05
N LYS A 290 -0.97 33.84 18.56
CA LYS A 290 -0.78 35.30 18.60
C LYS A 290 -0.51 35.89 17.21
N GLU A 291 -0.02 35.11 16.25
CA GLU A 291 0.39 35.63 14.94
C GLU A 291 -0.66 35.45 13.83
N ARG A 292 -1.74 34.67 14.05
CA ARG A 292 -2.83 34.54 13.08
C ARG A 292 -4.18 34.77 13.74
N LYS A 293 -4.83 35.88 13.38
CA LYS A 293 -6.18 36.34 13.80
C LYS A 293 -7.34 35.35 13.52
N ILE A 294 -7.06 34.14 13.05
CA ILE A 294 -8.04 33.12 12.67
C ILE A 294 -7.68 31.81 13.38
N ILE A 295 -8.53 31.40 14.32
CA ILE A 295 -8.37 30.15 15.06
C ILE A 295 -9.30 29.11 14.46
N LYS A 296 -8.83 27.87 14.32
CA LYS A 296 -9.63 26.78 13.78
C LYS A 296 -10.27 25.95 14.89
N HIS A 297 -11.46 26.37 15.34
CA HIS A 297 -12.34 25.53 16.16
C HIS A 297 -13.51 25.01 15.33
N TRP A 298 -14.15 23.93 15.80
CA TRP A 298 -15.34 23.37 15.19
C TRP A 298 -16.60 24.11 15.66
N CYS A 299 -17.38 24.65 14.73
CA CYS A 299 -18.68 25.24 15.01
C CYS A 299 -19.76 24.17 15.19
N PRO A 300 -20.37 24.06 16.38
CA PRO A 300 -21.42 23.06 16.63
C PRO A 300 -22.71 23.34 15.87
N VAL A 301 -22.90 24.57 15.37
CA VAL A 301 -24.12 24.97 14.64
C VAL A 301 -23.99 24.71 13.14
N CYS A 302 -22.91 25.15 12.49
CA CYS A 302 -22.77 25.03 11.03
C CYS A 302 -21.71 24.02 10.56
N GLY A 303 -20.98 23.39 11.49
CA GLY A 303 -19.96 22.39 11.18
C GLY A 303 -18.75 22.93 10.41
N ASP A 304 -18.43 24.21 10.54
CA ASP A 304 -17.24 24.81 9.94
C ASP A 304 -16.08 24.90 10.94
N TRP A 305 -14.86 25.04 10.44
CA TRP A 305 -13.61 24.96 11.19
C TRP A 305 -12.94 26.31 11.44
N THR A 306 -13.63 27.44 11.34
CA THR A 306 -12.98 28.75 11.40
C THR A 306 -13.71 29.77 12.26
N TYR A 307 -12.91 30.44 13.11
CA TYR A 307 -13.34 31.47 14.03
C TYR A 307 -12.43 32.70 13.96
N GLN A 308 -13.03 33.86 14.18
CA GLN A 308 -12.33 35.13 14.33
C GLN A 308 -12.48 35.63 15.76
N LYS A 309 -11.36 35.98 16.42
CA LYS A 309 -11.39 36.57 17.77
C LYS A 309 -12.01 37.96 17.70
N ILE A 310 -13.02 38.20 18.52
CA ILE A 310 -13.75 39.47 18.60
C ILE A 310 -13.15 40.35 19.68
N ARG A 311 -12.87 39.79 20.86
CA ARG A 311 -12.38 40.52 22.03
C ARG A 311 -11.65 39.60 22.99
N GLU A 312 -10.66 40.16 23.68
CA GLU A 312 -9.98 39.56 24.83
C GLU A 312 -10.61 40.15 26.11
N VAL A 313 -11.14 39.29 26.97
CA VAL A 313 -11.70 39.70 28.27
C VAL A 313 -10.63 39.44 29.36
N ARG A 314 -10.57 40.31 30.37
CA ARG A 314 -9.50 40.30 31.41
C ARG A 314 -9.58 39.10 32.36
N ASP A 315 -10.68 38.36 32.33
CA ASP A 315 -11.00 37.19 33.13
C ASP A 315 -10.71 35.85 32.41
N GLU A 316 -9.84 35.88 31.40
CA GLU A 316 -9.38 34.71 30.62
C GLU A 316 -10.42 34.06 29.70
N SER A 317 -11.62 34.64 29.53
CA SER A 317 -12.56 34.21 28.51
C SER A 317 -12.38 35.00 27.21
N ASP A 318 -12.24 34.28 26.09
CA ASP A 318 -12.09 34.89 24.77
C ASP A 318 -13.38 34.73 23.96
N LEU A 319 -13.84 35.82 23.33
CA LEU A 319 -15.02 35.80 22.46
C LEU A 319 -14.62 35.60 21.00
N TYR A 320 -15.28 34.66 20.33
CA TYR A 320 -15.03 34.28 18.95
C TYR A 320 -16.29 34.21 18.11
N THR A 321 -16.22 34.67 16.86
CA THR A 321 -17.30 34.55 15.88
C THR A 321 -16.97 33.48 14.84
N CYS A 322 -17.89 32.56 14.57
CA CYS A 322 -17.76 31.64 13.44
C CYS A 322 -17.81 32.42 12.12
N LEU A 323 -16.82 32.23 11.24
CA LEU A 323 -16.76 33.01 9.99
C LEU A 323 -17.92 32.70 9.01
N ARG A 324 -18.49 31.49 9.09
CA ARG A 324 -19.59 31.04 8.22
C ARG A 324 -20.97 31.41 8.72
N CYS A 325 -21.32 31.06 9.96
CA CYS A 325 -22.67 31.28 10.49
C CYS A 325 -22.79 32.51 11.41
N LYS A 326 -21.68 33.21 11.67
CA LYS A 326 -21.62 34.43 12.48
C LYS A 326 -22.03 34.28 13.95
N ASN A 327 -22.29 33.06 14.43
CA ASN A 327 -22.53 32.80 15.85
C ASN A 327 -21.29 33.09 16.69
N VAL A 328 -21.53 33.72 17.84
CA VAL A 328 -20.52 34.07 18.84
C VAL A 328 -20.41 32.96 19.88
N TYR A 329 -19.19 32.65 20.29
CA TYR A 329 -18.85 31.64 21.28
C TYR A 329 -17.80 32.20 22.23
N GLU A 330 -17.96 31.89 23.50
CA GLU A 330 -16.99 32.17 24.56
C GLU A 330 -16.19 30.90 24.82
N TYR A 331 -14.87 31.01 24.80
CA TYR A 331 -13.93 29.89 24.93
C TYR A 331 -12.89 30.11 26.02
#